data_AF-A0A6P0XT74-F1
#
_entry.id   AF-A0A6P0XT74-F1
#
_cell.length_a   1.000
_cell.length_b   1.000
_cell.length_c   1.000
_cell.angle_alpha   90.00
_cell.angle_beta   90.00
_cell.angle_gamma   90.00
#
_symmetry.space_group_name_H-M   'P 1'
#
loop_
_entity.id
_entity.type
_entity.pdbx_description
1 polymer ?
#
loop_
_entity_poly.entity_id
_entity_poly.type
_entity_poly.pdbx_seq_one_letter_code
_entity_poly.pdbx_strand_id
1 'polypeptide(L)'
;MLSGEETFQPIKPFSKAEVLEEFFTSTSPRFIRIKQSLQEGVLKITDGHPQLLQNAGYLLYEGLQEGKIPDIETFIKDFQGRTEQIFDNIWQLSTDEEQILLILIALSRLEGNLGKKSFALRGIDNIFSQKERELIDLEERGIIKKTQEDWKTVYEFTSSMMEWWVLREIENSDETELKKREKVFLRLMSREQVEGVTQVFKQVWKYRKVVQSFVNIISRFLGNPT
;
A
#
# COMPACT_ATOMS: atom_id res chain seq x y z
N MET A 1 29.13 27.41 18.85
CA MET A 1 27.85 27.28 18.13
C MET A 1 27.90 25.97 17.38
N LEU A 2 27.16 24.96 17.83
CA LEU A 2 27.00 23.70 17.10
C LEU A 2 25.69 23.83 16.32
N SER A 3 25.76 24.20 15.05
CA SER A 3 24.66 24.03 14.10
C SER A 3 24.65 22.56 13.67
N GLY A 4 24.10 21.70 14.52
CA GLY A 4 23.72 20.36 14.11
C GLY A 4 22.40 20.48 13.37
N GLU A 5 22.44 20.60 12.04
CA GLU A 5 21.28 20.28 11.22
C GLU A 5 21.08 18.77 11.35
N GLU A 6 20.21 18.35 12.26
CA GLU A 6 19.66 16.99 12.26
C GLU A 6 18.90 16.82 10.95
N THR A 7 19.59 16.27 9.95
CA THR A 7 18.99 15.90 8.68
C THR A 7 18.06 14.73 8.95
N PHE A 8 16.75 14.98 8.84
CA PHE A 8 15.74 13.93 8.91
C PHE A 8 16.08 12.86 7.88
N GLN A 9 16.34 11.64 8.35
CA GLN A 9 16.52 10.50 7.46
C GLN A 9 15.17 9.82 7.28
N PRO A 10 14.65 9.73 6.04
CA PRO A 10 13.38 9.09 5.80
C PRO A 10 13.42 7.63 6.23
N ILE A 11 12.29 7.14 6.75
CA ILE A 11 12.16 5.73 7.11
C ILE A 11 12.12 4.94 5.80
N LYS A 12 13.27 4.38 5.41
CA LYS A 12 13.37 3.55 4.22
C LYS A 12 12.90 2.13 4.56
N PRO A 13 11.97 1.56 3.79
CA PRO A 13 11.69 0.13 3.85
C PRO A 13 12.97 -0.67 3.64
N PHE A 14 13.13 -1.78 4.37
CA PHE A 14 14.19 -2.73 4.11
C PHE A 14 14.02 -3.32 2.70
N SER A 15 15.13 -3.50 2.00
CA SER A 15 15.13 -4.22 0.74
C SER A 15 14.71 -5.68 0.94
N LYS A 16 14.19 -6.29 -0.13
CA LYS A 16 13.88 -7.74 -0.14
C LYS A 16 15.07 -8.60 0.30
N ALA A 17 16.29 -8.21 -0.10
CA ALA A 17 17.51 -8.92 0.26
C ALA A 17 17.78 -8.84 1.78
N GLU A 18 17.69 -7.65 2.37
CA GLU A 18 17.86 -7.46 3.82
C GLU A 18 16.83 -8.26 4.62
N VAL A 19 15.56 -8.26 4.20
CA VAL A 19 14.53 -9.04 4.89
C VAL A 19 14.79 -10.56 4.78
N LEU A 20 15.18 -11.05 3.61
CA LEU A 20 15.50 -12.47 3.42
C LEU A 20 16.70 -12.91 4.27
N GLU A 21 17.76 -12.11 4.27
CA GLU A 21 18.97 -12.36 5.05
C GLU A 21 18.68 -12.38 6.55
N GLU A 22 17.94 -11.38 7.04
CA GLU A 22 17.68 -11.20 8.47
C GLU A 22 16.59 -12.12 9.02
N PHE A 23 15.49 -12.37 8.30
CA PHE A 23 14.33 -13.09 8.87
C PHE A 23 14.24 -14.55 8.43
N PHE A 24 14.78 -14.89 7.25
CA PHE A 24 14.49 -16.18 6.60
C PHE A 24 15.73 -17.03 6.30
N THR A 25 16.92 -16.57 6.71
CA THR A 25 18.17 -17.33 6.59
C THR A 25 18.54 -17.99 7.91
N SER A 26 18.89 -19.28 7.89
CA SER A 26 19.18 -20.08 9.09
C SER A 26 20.40 -19.61 9.90
N THR A 27 21.27 -18.80 9.31
CA THR A 27 22.43 -18.20 9.98
C THR A 27 22.07 -16.94 10.77
N SER A 28 20.87 -16.39 10.58
CA SER A 28 20.43 -15.20 11.30
C SER A 28 19.95 -15.54 12.72
N PRO A 29 20.29 -14.72 13.73
CA PRO A 29 19.73 -14.86 15.08
C PRO A 29 18.21 -14.59 15.13
N ARG A 30 17.64 -13.96 14.10
CA ARG A 30 16.22 -13.65 13.96
C ARG A 30 15.49 -14.63 13.04
N PHE A 31 16.12 -15.77 12.72
CA PHE A 31 15.56 -16.76 11.81
C PHE A 31 14.21 -17.31 12.28
N ILE A 32 13.20 -17.18 11.42
CA ILE A 32 11.87 -17.75 11.60
C ILE A 32 11.69 -18.87 10.57
N ARG A 33 11.62 -20.13 11.04
CA ARG A 33 11.45 -21.29 10.16
C ARG A 33 10.02 -21.43 9.67
N ILE A 34 9.72 -20.90 8.49
CA ILE A 34 8.42 -20.98 7.83
C ILE A 34 8.54 -21.44 6.37
N LYS A 35 7.42 -21.87 5.76
CA LYS A 35 7.36 -22.29 4.35
C LYS A 35 7.65 -21.11 3.41
N GLN A 36 8.28 -21.38 2.26
CA GLN A 36 8.61 -20.34 1.27
C GLN A 36 7.41 -19.50 0.83
N SER A 37 6.25 -20.12 0.58
CA SER A 37 5.03 -19.40 0.21
C SER A 37 4.58 -18.38 1.27
N LEU A 38 4.82 -18.67 2.56
CA LEU A 38 4.53 -17.75 3.64
C LEU A 38 5.58 -16.63 3.71
N GLN A 39 6.85 -16.91 3.43
CA GLN A 39 7.91 -15.88 3.33
C GLN A 39 7.61 -14.87 2.22
N GLU A 40 7.23 -15.36 1.05
CA GLU A 40 6.83 -14.52 -0.09
C GLU A 40 5.58 -13.68 0.23
N GLY A 41 4.62 -14.28 0.92
CA GLY A 41 3.44 -13.56 1.43
C GLY A 41 3.80 -12.44 2.40
N VAL A 42 4.65 -12.72 3.40
CA VAL A 42 5.14 -11.72 4.37
C VAL A 42 5.85 -10.59 3.64
N LEU A 43 6.81 -10.91 2.77
CA LEU A 43 7.54 -9.91 1.98
C LEU A 43 6.61 -9.04 1.17
N LYS A 44 5.55 -9.60 0.59
CA LYS A 44 4.63 -8.85 -0.25
C LYS A 44 3.73 -7.90 0.55
N ILE A 45 3.22 -8.33 1.71
CA ILE A 45 2.31 -7.50 2.50
C ILE A 45 3.04 -6.43 3.30
N THR A 46 4.28 -6.69 3.71
CA THR A 46 5.09 -5.73 4.45
C THR A 46 5.95 -4.86 3.53
N ASP A 47 6.39 -5.41 2.40
CA ASP A 47 7.29 -4.80 1.38
C ASP A 47 8.45 -3.99 2.01
N GLY A 48 9.01 -4.56 3.08
CA GLY A 48 10.16 -3.99 3.78
C GLY A 48 9.81 -3.01 4.90
N HIS A 49 8.54 -2.63 5.10
CA HIS A 49 8.17 -1.62 6.08
C HIS A 49 8.49 -2.11 7.51
N PRO A 50 9.37 -1.42 8.28
CA PRO A 50 9.89 -1.92 9.55
C PRO A 50 8.82 -2.30 10.58
N GLN A 51 7.84 -1.43 10.80
CA GLN A 51 6.75 -1.69 11.76
C GLN A 51 5.86 -2.86 11.34
N LEU A 52 5.67 -3.06 10.03
CA LEU A 52 4.87 -4.16 9.50
C LEU A 52 5.63 -5.48 9.62
N LEU A 53 6.93 -5.47 9.33
CA LEU A 53 7.81 -6.62 9.56
C LEU A 53 7.88 -7.03 11.04
N GLN A 54 7.91 -6.06 11.96
CA GLN A 54 7.86 -6.36 13.38
C GLN A 54 6.56 -7.07 13.77
N ASN A 55 5.41 -6.59 13.29
CA ASN A 55 4.12 -7.23 13.53
C ASN A 55 4.05 -8.63 12.90
N ALA A 56 4.57 -8.79 11.68
CA ALA A 56 4.65 -10.09 11.01
C ALA A 56 5.53 -11.07 11.80
N GLY A 57 6.72 -10.64 12.22
CA GLY A 57 7.64 -11.44 13.01
C GLY A 57 7.03 -11.89 14.33
N TYR A 58 6.34 -10.98 15.04
CA TYR A 58 5.66 -11.32 16.29
C TYR A 58 4.55 -12.35 16.08
N LEU A 59 3.69 -12.17 15.06
CA LEU A 59 2.66 -13.14 14.70
C LEU A 59 3.22 -14.53 14.37
N LEU A 60 4.30 -14.58 13.58
CA LEU A 60 4.94 -15.84 13.23
C LEU A 60 5.61 -16.51 14.44
N TYR A 61 6.21 -15.72 15.32
CA TYR A 61 6.83 -16.21 16.55
C TYR A 61 5.79 -16.82 17.50
N GLU A 62 4.65 -16.17 17.71
CA GLU A 62 3.55 -16.72 18.52
C GLU A 62 3.05 -18.05 17.95
N GLY A 63 2.83 -18.12 16.63
CA GLY A 63 2.44 -19.37 15.98
C GLY A 63 3.46 -20.49 16.16
N LEU A 64 4.76 -20.17 16.13
CA LEU A 64 5.82 -21.16 16.42
C LEU A 64 5.80 -21.64 17.87
N GLN A 65 5.60 -20.74 18.84
CA GLN A 65 5.49 -21.12 20.26
C GLN A 65 4.28 -22.03 20.53
N GLU A 66 3.18 -21.83 19.81
CA GLU A 66 1.97 -22.66 19.90
C GLU A 66 2.04 -23.95 19.06
N GLY A 67 3.12 -24.18 18.30
CA GLY A 67 3.25 -25.31 17.38
C GLY A 67 2.30 -25.25 16.18
N LYS A 68 1.78 -24.06 15.85
CA LYS A 68 0.81 -23.81 14.78
C LYS A 68 1.36 -22.74 13.83
N ILE A 69 2.16 -23.15 12.85
CA ILE A 69 2.55 -22.25 11.76
C ILE A 69 1.29 -22.00 10.89
N PRO A 70 0.80 -20.76 10.77
CA PRO A 70 -0.40 -20.48 9.99
C PRO A 70 -0.14 -20.73 8.50
N ASP A 71 -1.20 -21.06 7.77
CA ASP A 71 -1.19 -20.89 6.32
C ASP A 71 -1.25 -19.40 5.96
N ILE A 72 -1.05 -19.10 4.67
CA ILE A 72 -1.00 -17.71 4.19
C ILE A 72 -2.32 -16.96 4.41
N GLU A 73 -3.47 -17.64 4.29
CA GLU A 73 -4.79 -17.01 4.43
C GLU A 73 -5.05 -16.61 5.88
N THR A 74 -4.76 -17.52 6.81
CA THR A 74 -4.85 -17.28 8.26
C THR A 74 -3.90 -16.16 8.67
N PHE A 75 -2.65 -16.22 8.21
CA PHE A 75 -1.66 -15.19 8.49
C PHE A 75 -2.11 -13.80 8.01
N ILE A 76 -2.59 -13.68 6.77
CA ILE A 76 -3.06 -12.39 6.22
C ILE A 76 -4.21 -11.82 7.07
N LYS A 77 -5.17 -12.66 7.47
CA LYS A 77 -6.31 -12.23 8.29
C LYS A 77 -5.87 -11.72 9.66
N ASP A 78 -5.01 -12.46 10.35
CA ASP A 78 -4.52 -12.07 11.68
C ASP A 78 -3.62 -10.83 11.59
N PHE A 79 -2.78 -10.76 10.56
CA PHE A 79 -1.95 -9.61 10.27
C PHE A 79 -2.77 -8.35 10.02
N GLN A 80 -3.83 -8.45 9.22
CA GLN A 80 -4.76 -7.35 8.98
C GLN A 80 -5.35 -6.84 10.31
N GLY A 81 -5.87 -7.74 11.15
CA GLY A 81 -6.48 -7.36 12.43
C GLY A 81 -5.51 -6.65 13.38
N ARG A 82 -4.20 -6.94 13.31
CA ARG A 82 -3.18 -6.27 14.14
C ARG A 82 -2.66 -4.97 13.58
N THR A 83 -2.77 -4.77 12.27
CA THR A 83 -2.18 -3.62 11.58
C THR A 83 -3.20 -2.60 11.11
N GLU A 84 -4.50 -2.90 11.20
CA GLU A 84 -5.58 -2.00 10.80
C GLU A 84 -5.46 -0.60 11.43
N GLN A 85 -5.17 -0.53 12.73
CA GLN A 85 -5.01 0.75 13.43
C GLN A 85 -3.80 1.55 12.93
N ILE A 86 -2.75 0.90 12.42
CA ILE A 86 -1.59 1.59 11.84
C ILE A 86 -2.05 2.36 10.60
N PHE A 87 -2.81 1.71 9.72
CA PHE A 87 -3.29 2.31 8.48
C PHE A 87 -4.36 3.38 8.72
N ASP A 88 -5.27 3.15 9.68
CA ASP A 88 -6.24 4.16 10.09
C ASP A 88 -5.52 5.40 10.64
N ASN A 89 -4.55 5.24 11.53
CA ASN A 89 -3.75 6.37 12.03
C ASN A 89 -3.03 7.11 10.90
N ILE A 90 -2.41 6.40 9.94
CA ILE A 90 -1.76 7.02 8.77
C ILE A 90 -2.76 7.88 8.01
N TRP A 91 -3.96 7.35 7.75
CA TRP A 91 -5.00 8.05 7.03
C TRP A 91 -5.54 9.28 7.76
N GLN A 92 -5.85 9.16 9.05
CA GLN A 92 -6.35 10.28 9.86
C GLN A 92 -5.32 11.40 10.02
N LEU A 93 -4.02 11.04 10.03
CA LEU A 93 -2.93 12.00 10.08
C LEU A 93 -2.61 12.64 8.72
N SER A 94 -3.10 12.04 7.63
CA SER A 94 -2.93 12.60 6.29
C SER A 94 -3.89 13.75 6.02
N THR A 95 -3.38 14.76 5.32
CA THR A 95 -4.22 15.88 4.87
C THR A 95 -5.24 15.42 3.83
N ASP A 96 -6.32 16.18 3.64
CA ASP A 96 -7.30 15.90 2.57
C ASP A 96 -6.61 15.73 1.20
N GLU A 97 -5.59 16.52 0.90
CA GLU A 97 -4.86 16.42 -0.38
C GLU A 97 -4.03 15.15 -0.46
N GLU A 98 -3.34 14.77 0.61
CA GLU A 98 -2.60 13.50 0.68
C GLU A 98 -3.51 12.28 0.55
N GLN A 99 -4.67 12.30 1.22
CA GLN A 99 -5.67 11.23 1.08
C GLN A 99 -6.11 11.09 -0.38
N ILE A 100 -6.31 12.21 -1.10
CA ILE A 100 -6.60 12.17 -2.53
C ILE A 100 -5.41 11.60 -3.33
N LEU A 101 -4.17 11.98 -3.03
CA LEU A 101 -3.00 11.43 -3.72
C LEU A 101 -2.88 9.92 -3.52
N LEU A 102 -3.08 9.42 -2.29
CA LEU A 102 -3.08 7.99 -1.97
C LEU A 102 -4.19 7.25 -2.73
N ILE A 103 -5.39 7.82 -2.80
CA ILE A 103 -6.49 7.29 -3.62
C ILE A 103 -6.07 7.20 -5.09
N LEU A 104 -5.48 8.25 -5.65
CA LEU A 104 -5.07 8.27 -7.06
C LEU A 104 -3.99 7.21 -7.35
N ILE A 105 -3.03 7.03 -6.45
CA ILE A 105 -2.01 5.98 -6.55
C ILE A 105 -2.69 4.59 -6.56
N ALA A 106 -3.58 4.32 -5.61
CA ALA A 106 -4.28 3.03 -5.51
C ALA A 106 -5.14 2.73 -6.75
N LEU A 107 -5.89 3.73 -7.24
CA LEU A 107 -6.72 3.58 -8.43
C LEU A 107 -5.89 3.39 -9.71
N SER A 108 -4.72 4.04 -9.80
CA SER A 108 -3.83 3.91 -10.97
C SER A 108 -3.32 2.48 -11.15
N ARG A 109 -2.94 1.81 -10.04
CA ARG A 109 -2.52 0.39 -10.05
C ARG A 109 -3.70 -0.54 -10.30
N LEU A 110 -4.86 -0.27 -9.68
CA LEU A 110 -6.06 -1.08 -9.86
C LEU A 110 -6.51 -1.09 -11.33
N GLU A 111 -6.54 0.05 -12.02
CA GLU A 111 -6.90 0.12 -13.44
C GLU A 111 -5.93 -0.67 -14.32
N GLY A 112 -4.62 -0.58 -14.07
CA GLY A 112 -3.60 -1.36 -14.77
C GLY A 112 -3.85 -2.87 -14.69
N ASN A 113 -4.21 -3.35 -13.48
CA ASN A 113 -4.52 -4.77 -13.24
C ASN A 113 -5.84 -5.23 -13.86
N LEU A 114 -6.78 -4.32 -14.11
CA LEU A 114 -8.07 -4.64 -14.74
C LEU A 114 -7.99 -4.72 -16.27
N GLY A 115 -6.82 -4.49 -16.87
CA GLY A 115 -6.58 -4.61 -18.32
C GLY A 115 -7.38 -3.61 -19.17
N LYS A 116 -8.07 -2.67 -18.54
CA LYS A 116 -8.82 -1.61 -19.21
C LYS A 116 -7.93 -0.39 -19.27
N LYS A 117 -7.34 -0.12 -20.45
CA LYS A 117 -6.76 1.20 -20.76
C LYS A 117 -7.89 2.23 -20.66
N SER A 118 -7.93 2.94 -19.55
CA SER A 118 -8.99 3.89 -19.23
C SER A 118 -8.43 5.30 -19.38
N PHE A 119 -9.09 6.10 -20.22
CA PHE A 119 -8.82 7.53 -20.35
C PHE A 119 -9.04 8.29 -19.02
N ALA A 120 -9.69 7.69 -18.02
CA ALA A 120 -10.14 8.34 -16.79
C ALA A 120 -9.00 8.83 -15.88
N LEU A 121 -7.84 8.16 -15.88
CA LEU A 121 -6.65 8.56 -15.13
C LEU A 121 -5.55 9.15 -16.04
N ARG A 122 -5.90 9.56 -17.27
CA ARG A 122 -4.93 10.20 -18.16
C ARG A 122 -4.50 11.55 -17.58
N GLY A 123 -3.20 11.74 -17.42
CA GLY A 123 -2.64 13.00 -16.90
C GLY A 123 -2.56 13.09 -15.37
N ILE A 124 -2.78 12.00 -14.62
CA ILE A 124 -2.48 11.98 -13.17
C ILE A 124 -1.01 12.32 -12.89
N ASP A 125 -0.11 12.04 -13.83
CA ASP A 125 1.31 12.35 -13.74
C ASP A 125 1.58 13.86 -13.61
N ASN A 126 0.75 14.68 -14.26
CA ASN A 126 0.81 16.12 -14.10
C ASN A 126 0.38 16.54 -12.70
N ILE A 127 -0.62 15.87 -12.12
CA ILE A 127 -1.07 16.11 -10.74
C ILE A 127 0.07 15.77 -9.79
N PHE A 128 0.68 14.60 -9.95
CA PHE A 128 1.82 14.18 -9.14
C PHE A 128 3.01 15.13 -9.28
N SER A 129 3.28 15.64 -10.48
CA SER A 129 4.35 16.64 -10.69
C SER A 129 4.06 17.97 -10.00
N GLN A 130 2.79 18.40 -9.93
CA GLN A 130 2.37 19.62 -9.24
C GLN A 130 2.32 19.46 -7.72
N LYS A 131 2.26 18.22 -7.24
CA LYS A 131 2.12 17.84 -5.82
C LYS A 131 3.34 17.10 -5.29
N GLU A 132 4.50 17.39 -5.87
CA GLU A 132 5.76 16.72 -5.52
C GLU A 132 6.11 16.89 -4.04
N ARG A 133 5.78 18.04 -3.42
CA ARG A 133 6.05 18.27 -2.00
C ARG A 133 5.27 17.32 -1.11
N GLU A 134 3.96 17.18 -1.35
CA GLU A 134 3.08 16.29 -0.60
C GLU A 134 3.47 14.81 -0.83
N LEU A 135 3.94 14.46 -2.04
CA LEU A 135 4.44 13.12 -2.33
C LEU A 135 5.78 12.84 -1.66
N ILE A 136 6.69 13.82 -1.59
CA ILE A 136 7.94 13.70 -0.83
C ILE A 136 7.64 13.46 0.65
N ASP A 137 6.70 14.19 1.25
CA ASP A 137 6.34 13.99 2.65
C ASP A 137 5.76 12.57 2.91
N LEU A 138 4.90 12.07 2.02
CA LEU A 138 4.39 10.70 2.07
C LEU A 138 5.51 9.66 1.92
N GLU A 139 6.50 9.92 1.07
CA GLU A 139 7.68 9.06 0.88
C GLU A 139 8.60 9.10 2.10
N GLU A 140 8.82 10.27 2.69
CA GLU A 140 9.66 10.46 3.88
C GLU A 140 9.08 9.75 5.11
N ARG A 141 7.74 9.70 5.21
CA ARG A 141 7.00 8.90 6.20
C ARG A 141 6.92 7.41 5.87
N GLY A 142 7.47 6.97 4.74
CA GLY A 142 7.53 5.57 4.34
C GLY A 142 6.16 4.99 3.93
N ILE A 143 5.20 5.82 3.54
CA ILE A 143 3.85 5.39 3.10
C ILE A 143 3.88 4.97 1.62
N ILE A 144 4.62 5.74 0.82
CA ILE A 144 4.85 5.48 -0.60
C ILE A 144 6.34 5.45 -0.92
N LYS A 145 6.68 4.93 -2.09
CA LYS A 145 8.02 4.96 -2.66
C LYS A 145 7.96 5.48 -4.08
N LYS A 146 9.01 6.20 -4.47
CA LYS A 146 9.22 6.66 -5.83
C LYS A 146 10.07 5.64 -6.60
N THR A 147 9.57 5.17 -7.73
CA THR A 147 10.31 4.32 -8.68
C THR A 147 10.48 5.04 -10.01
N GLN A 148 11.56 4.71 -10.72
CA GLN A 148 11.76 5.15 -12.11
C GLN A 148 11.43 3.97 -13.01
N GLU A 149 10.37 4.10 -13.81
CA GLU A 149 10.02 3.14 -14.86
C GLU A 149 10.23 3.82 -16.21
N ASP A 150 11.17 3.30 -17.00
CA ASP A 150 11.66 3.89 -18.25
C ASP A 150 12.08 5.37 -18.12
N TRP A 151 11.16 6.28 -18.47
CA TRP A 151 11.33 7.74 -18.49
C TRP A 151 10.37 8.47 -17.55
N LYS A 152 9.66 7.71 -16.72
CA LYS A 152 8.55 8.22 -15.92
C LYS A 152 8.76 7.89 -14.45
N THR A 153 8.52 8.90 -13.63
CA THR A 153 8.38 8.72 -12.19
C THR A 153 7.05 8.06 -11.89
N VAL A 154 7.10 6.93 -11.19
CA VAL A 154 5.92 6.20 -10.71
C VAL A 154 5.96 6.21 -9.17
N TYR A 155 4.79 6.41 -8.57
CA TYR A 155 4.62 6.32 -7.12
C TYR A 155 3.85 5.05 -6.80
N GLU A 156 4.34 4.30 -5.82
CA GLU A 156 3.72 3.06 -5.36
C GLU A 156 3.66 3.04 -3.83
N PHE A 157 2.73 2.28 -3.26
CA PHE A 157 2.75 2.04 -1.81
C PHE A 157 3.98 1.20 -1.41
N THR A 158 4.52 1.49 -0.23
CA THR A 158 5.55 0.66 0.43
C THR A 158 4.97 -0.59 1.09
N SER A 159 3.64 -0.79 1.02
CA SER A 159 2.96 -1.95 1.55
C SER A 159 1.70 -2.24 0.74
N SER A 160 1.57 -3.48 0.27
CA SER A 160 0.33 -3.94 -0.37
C SER A 160 -0.87 -3.89 0.59
N MET A 161 -0.64 -3.94 1.90
CA MET A 161 -1.69 -3.84 2.91
C MET A 161 -2.19 -2.40 3.08
N MET A 162 -1.29 -1.41 2.99
CA MET A 162 -1.69 0.00 2.96
C MET A 162 -2.51 0.32 1.71
N GLU A 163 -2.08 -0.17 0.55
CA GLU A 163 -2.85 -0.02 -0.70
C GLU A 163 -4.25 -0.63 -0.57
N TRP A 164 -4.34 -1.84 -0.01
CA TRP A 164 -5.62 -2.50 0.28
C TRP A 164 -6.51 -1.66 1.21
N TRP A 165 -5.94 -1.10 2.26
CA TRP A 165 -6.68 -0.27 3.22
C TRP A 165 -7.28 0.97 2.55
N VAL A 166 -6.52 1.64 1.66
CA VAL A 166 -7.04 2.78 0.88
C VAL A 166 -8.16 2.34 -0.06
N LEU A 167 -8.05 1.18 -0.69
CA LEU A 167 -9.13 0.63 -1.52
C LEU A 167 -10.38 0.29 -0.70
N ARG A 168 -10.22 -0.13 0.56
CA ARG A 168 -11.35 -0.36 1.50
C ARG A 168 -12.04 0.93 1.90
N GLU A 169 -11.30 2.02 2.11
CA GLU A 169 -11.90 3.33 2.34
C GLU A 169 -12.75 3.78 1.16
N ILE A 170 -12.27 3.54 -0.07
CA ILE A 170 -13.05 3.81 -1.27
C ILE A 170 -14.30 2.91 -1.29
N GLU A 171 -14.16 1.61 -1.03
CA GLU A 171 -15.25 0.64 -1.04
C GLU A 171 -16.38 0.97 -0.06
N ASN A 172 -16.00 1.36 1.16
CA ASN A 172 -16.90 1.64 2.27
C ASN A 172 -17.54 3.02 2.16
N SER A 173 -16.96 3.91 1.35
CA SER A 173 -17.53 5.23 1.12
C SER A 173 -18.84 5.23 0.33
N ASP A 174 -19.61 6.30 0.47
CA ASP A 174 -20.88 6.51 -0.23
C ASP A 174 -20.85 7.75 -1.17
N GLU A 175 -21.95 7.97 -1.90
CA GLU A 175 -22.08 9.13 -2.80
C GLU A 175 -21.97 10.46 -2.05
N THR A 176 -22.31 10.50 -0.75
CA THR A 176 -22.21 11.71 0.08
C THR A 176 -20.76 12.05 0.36
N GLU A 177 -19.96 11.06 0.74
CA GLU A 177 -18.53 11.20 0.98
C GLU A 177 -17.76 11.51 -0.31
N LEU A 178 -18.13 10.86 -1.42
CA LEU A 178 -17.55 11.17 -2.72
C LEU A 178 -17.80 12.63 -3.11
N LYS A 179 -19.01 13.15 -2.91
CA LYS A 179 -19.33 14.57 -3.13
C LYS A 179 -18.57 15.52 -2.21
N LYS A 180 -18.27 15.12 -0.97
CA LYS A 180 -17.42 15.92 -0.07
C LYS A 180 -15.99 15.99 -0.64
N ARG A 181 -15.45 14.86 -1.10
CA ARG A 181 -14.12 14.75 -1.72
C ARG A 181 -14.03 15.46 -3.06
N GLU A 182 -15.13 15.60 -3.80
CA GLU A 182 -15.21 16.32 -5.08
C GLU A 182 -14.62 17.74 -5.03
N LYS A 183 -14.84 18.46 -3.93
CA LYS A 183 -14.26 19.80 -3.74
C LYS A 183 -12.73 19.78 -3.70
N VAL A 184 -12.14 18.75 -3.10
CA VAL A 184 -10.69 18.57 -3.02
C VAL A 184 -10.15 18.09 -4.36
N PHE A 185 -10.85 17.15 -5.02
CA PHE A 185 -10.52 16.74 -6.38
C PHE A 185 -10.46 17.93 -7.34
N LEU A 186 -11.46 18.82 -7.31
CA LEU A 186 -11.49 20.01 -8.17
C LEU A 186 -10.39 21.04 -7.90
N ARG A 187 -9.70 20.97 -6.73
CA ARG A 187 -8.49 21.77 -6.46
C ARG A 187 -7.24 21.18 -7.11
N LEU A 188 -7.24 19.88 -7.36
CA LEU A 188 -6.08 19.11 -7.80
C LEU A 188 -6.13 18.75 -9.29
N MET A 189 -7.31 18.70 -9.89
CA MET A 189 -7.49 18.21 -11.26
C MET A 189 -8.66 18.90 -11.99
N SER A 190 -8.71 18.75 -13.32
CA SER A 190 -9.79 19.31 -14.14
C SER A 190 -11.12 18.61 -13.87
N ARG A 191 -12.25 19.27 -14.18
CA ARG A 191 -13.59 18.67 -14.05
C ARG A 191 -13.72 17.33 -14.79
N GLU A 192 -13.15 17.24 -15.99
CA GLU A 192 -13.12 15.99 -16.77
C GLU A 192 -12.37 14.87 -16.03
N GLN A 193 -11.25 15.19 -15.38
CA GLN A 193 -10.51 14.22 -14.56
C GLN A 193 -11.29 13.82 -13.30
N VAL A 194 -11.98 14.78 -12.65
CA VAL A 194 -12.86 14.48 -11.50
C VAL A 194 -13.98 13.52 -11.89
N GLU A 195 -14.61 13.74 -13.05
CA GLU A 195 -15.61 12.82 -13.59
C GLU A 195 -15.02 11.43 -13.83
N GLY A 196 -13.82 11.35 -14.41
CA GLY A 196 -13.07 10.11 -14.59
C GLY A 196 -12.87 9.35 -13.28
N VAL A 197 -12.28 9.99 -12.27
CA VAL A 197 -12.04 9.40 -10.94
C VAL A 197 -13.35 8.96 -10.28
N THR A 198 -14.40 9.77 -10.37
CA THR A 198 -15.74 9.46 -9.84
C THR A 198 -16.33 8.20 -10.49
N GLN A 199 -16.10 8.00 -11.79
CA GLN A 199 -16.52 6.76 -12.48
C GLN A 199 -15.74 5.55 -11.97
N VAL A 200 -14.44 5.69 -11.71
CA VAL A 200 -13.62 4.60 -11.12
C VAL A 200 -14.11 4.25 -9.72
N PHE A 201 -14.43 5.24 -8.87
CA PHE A 201 -15.08 5.01 -7.56
C PHE A 201 -16.35 4.17 -7.68
N LYS A 202 -17.24 4.56 -8.60
CA LYS A 202 -18.50 3.84 -8.85
C LYS A 202 -18.25 2.42 -9.37
N GLN A 203 -17.18 2.20 -10.14
CA GLN A 203 -16.77 0.85 -10.52
C GLN A 203 -16.30 0.04 -9.31
N VAL A 204 -15.50 0.61 -8.41
CA VAL A 204 -15.09 -0.06 -7.16
C VAL A 204 -16.33 -0.45 -6.34
N TRP A 205 -17.32 0.43 -6.21
CA TRP A 205 -18.60 0.11 -5.53
C TRP A 205 -19.43 -0.95 -6.25
N LYS A 206 -19.45 -0.94 -7.59
CA LYS A 206 -20.14 -1.96 -8.36
C LYS A 206 -19.47 -3.32 -8.22
N TYR A 207 -18.16 -3.33 -8.04
CA TYR A 207 -17.35 -4.52 -7.87
C TYR A 207 -16.79 -4.62 -6.45
N ARG A 208 -17.61 -4.47 -5.39
CA ARG A 208 -17.18 -4.67 -3.98
C ARG A 208 -16.48 -6.02 -3.75
N LYS A 209 -16.89 -7.05 -4.50
CA LYS A 209 -16.21 -8.36 -4.53
C LYS A 209 -14.74 -8.30 -4.99
N VAL A 210 -14.29 -7.23 -5.67
CA VAL A 210 -12.91 -7.03 -6.13
C VAL A 210 -11.99 -6.63 -4.99
N VAL A 211 -12.47 -5.85 -4.02
CA VAL A 211 -11.70 -5.52 -2.81
C VAL A 211 -11.61 -6.75 -1.88
N GLN A 212 -12.69 -7.53 -1.80
CA GLN A 212 -12.64 -8.87 -1.18
C GLN A 212 -11.74 -9.85 -1.96
N SER A 213 -11.65 -9.68 -3.28
CA SER A 213 -10.71 -10.42 -4.10
C SER A 213 -9.28 -9.95 -3.94
N PHE A 214 -8.95 -8.92 -3.16
CA PHE A 214 -7.56 -8.54 -2.94
C PHE A 214 -6.79 -9.60 -2.15
N VAL A 215 -7.46 -10.35 -1.26
CA VAL A 215 -6.94 -11.62 -0.72
C VAL A 215 -6.72 -12.62 -1.86
N ASN A 216 -7.64 -12.70 -2.82
CA ASN A 216 -7.50 -13.52 -4.03
C ASN A 216 -6.47 -12.98 -5.06
N ILE A 217 -6.12 -11.69 -5.05
CA ILE A 217 -5.14 -11.05 -5.94
C ILE A 217 -3.76 -11.21 -5.31
N ILE A 218 -3.63 -10.97 -4.00
CA ILE A 218 -2.45 -11.36 -3.22
C ILE A 218 -2.19 -12.85 -3.43
N SER A 219 -3.21 -13.73 -3.36
CA SER A 219 -3.04 -15.17 -3.63
C SER A 219 -2.83 -15.55 -5.10
N ARG A 220 -3.45 -14.86 -6.09
CA ARG A 220 -3.21 -15.07 -7.54
C ARG A 220 -1.80 -14.68 -7.99
N PHE A 221 -1.25 -13.60 -7.42
CA PHE A 221 0.15 -13.23 -7.67
C PHE A 221 1.15 -14.15 -6.97
N LEU A 222 0.72 -14.94 -5.97
CA LEU A 222 1.50 -15.97 -5.29
C LEU A 222 1.29 -17.37 -5.94
N GLY A 223 0.65 -17.42 -7.12
CA GLY A 223 0.30 -18.65 -7.82
C GLY A 223 0.49 -18.52 -9.33
N ASN A 224 1.74 -18.48 -9.78
CA ASN A 224 2.15 -19.06 -11.06
C ASN A 224 3.42 -19.89 -10.80
N PRO A 225 3.30 -21.22 -10.58
CA PRO A 225 4.43 -22.09 -10.85
C PRO A 225 4.52 -22.18 -12.38
N THR A 226 5.57 -21.60 -12.96
CA THR A 226 6.12 -22.22 -14.16
C THR A 226 6.70 -23.57 -13.78
#